data_AF-Q3SLZ5-F1
#
_entry.id   AF-Q3SLZ5-F1
#
_cell.length_a   1.000
_cell.length_b   1.000
_cell.length_c   1.000
_cell.angle_alpha   90.00
_cell.angle_beta   90.00
_cell.angle_gamma   90.00
#
_symmetry.space_group_name_H-M   'P 1'
#
loop_
_entity.id
_entity.type
_entity.pdbx_description
1 polymer ?
#
loop_
_entity_poly.entity_id
_entity_poly.type
_entity_poly.pdbx_seq_one_letter_code
_entity_poly.pdbx_strand_id
1 'polypeptide(L)'
;MIRAEKILLTALAAWLPLPAAFAAWAPSPAEMAALPPYCAARFNEGSPAFRSWRTSMGSDFVHLHHYCAGINFLNRGRGSFGAGRKDTLGAAVREFDYVLGNVSSGFYLRSEILMNRGVALTLLKRDGEAIGNLLEAIQLDPRQPRAYSALADLHVRQKNPGKALEAVSEGLRHNPDTKSLQRRYTELGGKLPYPAPIAAAPSPAGPSEEAADAVDAAPPAPDAAAAAAPADEAPAPAKIGSPTNPYCRFCPD
;
A
#
# COMPACT_ATOMS: atom_id res chain seq x y z
N MET A 1 -52.12 42.77 28.74
CA MET A 1 -50.76 42.43 29.23
C MET A 1 -50.64 40.91 29.29
N ILE A 2 -50.05 40.28 28.27
CA ILE A 2 -49.88 38.81 28.17
C ILE A 2 -48.39 38.53 28.36
N ARG A 3 -48.02 37.81 29.43
CA ARG A 3 -46.63 37.39 29.70
C ARG A 3 -46.30 36.20 28.81
N ALA A 4 -45.28 36.34 27.97
CA ALA A 4 -44.70 35.24 27.21
C ALA A 4 -43.70 34.48 28.11
N GLU A 5 -44.06 33.26 28.51
CA GLU A 5 -43.13 32.34 29.15
C GLU A 5 -42.15 31.77 28.11
N LYS A 6 -40.86 32.04 28.30
CA LYS A 6 -39.79 31.46 27.49
C LYS A 6 -39.58 30.02 27.95
N ILE A 7 -40.07 29.06 27.18
CA ILE A 7 -39.75 27.63 27.35
C ILE A 7 -38.28 27.46 26.93
N LEU A 8 -37.40 27.32 27.92
CA LEU A 8 -35.99 27.01 27.74
C LEU A 8 -35.87 25.51 27.42
N LEU A 9 -35.89 25.15 26.14
CA LEU A 9 -35.58 23.80 25.65
C LEU A 9 -34.08 23.55 25.83
N THR A 10 -33.70 22.90 26.92
CA THR A 10 -32.37 22.30 27.08
C THR A 10 -32.26 21.10 26.15
N ALA A 11 -31.63 21.31 25.00
CA ALA A 11 -31.28 20.22 24.09
C ALA A 11 -30.20 19.34 24.77
N LEU A 12 -30.60 18.21 25.36
CA LEU A 12 -29.68 17.12 25.67
C LEU A 12 -29.16 16.58 24.33
N ALA A 13 -27.96 16.99 23.94
CA ALA A 13 -27.24 16.35 22.85
C ALA A 13 -26.87 14.93 23.29
N ALA A 14 -27.69 13.95 22.89
CA ALA A 14 -27.41 12.54 23.10
C ALA A 14 -26.15 12.17 22.30
N TRP A 15 -25.02 12.01 23.00
CA TRP A 15 -23.82 11.38 22.46
C TRP A 15 -24.11 9.90 22.24
N LEU A 16 -24.60 9.56 21.05
CA LEU A 16 -24.71 8.17 20.61
C LEU A 16 -23.28 7.63 20.38
N PRO A 17 -22.84 6.61 21.12
CA PRO A 17 -21.53 6.01 20.89
C PRO A 17 -21.48 5.42 19.48
N LEU A 18 -20.37 5.60 18.79
CA LEU A 18 -20.10 4.92 17.53
C LEU A 18 -20.23 3.40 17.76
N PRO A 19 -20.93 2.67 16.87
CA PRO A 19 -21.13 1.24 17.03
C PRO A 19 -19.76 0.53 17.04
N ALA A 20 -19.53 -0.35 18.03
CA ALA A 20 -18.26 -1.04 18.24
C ALA A 20 -17.74 -1.80 16.99
N ALA A 21 -18.65 -2.31 16.16
CA ALA A 21 -18.31 -2.97 14.90
C ALA A 21 -17.65 -2.03 13.89
N PHE A 22 -18.08 -0.77 13.81
CA PHE A 22 -17.46 0.23 12.93
C PHE A 22 -16.07 0.62 13.43
N ALA A 23 -15.90 0.77 14.75
CA ALA A 23 -14.61 1.09 15.36
C ALA A 23 -13.55 -0.02 15.13
N ALA A 24 -13.96 -1.29 15.11
CA ALA A 24 -13.07 -2.41 14.80
C ALA A 24 -12.70 -2.49 13.31
N TRP A 25 -13.57 -2.01 12.42
CA TRP A 25 -13.36 -2.05 10.97
C TRP A 25 -12.53 -0.87 10.45
N ALA A 26 -12.84 0.34 10.91
CA ALA A 26 -12.15 1.54 10.46
C ALA A 26 -10.68 1.56 10.92
N PRO A 27 -9.76 2.12 10.10
CA PRO A 27 -8.41 2.42 10.56
C PRO A 27 -8.43 3.49 11.66
N SER A 28 -7.63 3.27 12.71
CA SER A 28 -7.35 4.30 13.71
C SER A 28 -6.58 5.47 13.09
N PRO A 29 -6.49 6.65 13.75
CA PRO A 29 -5.69 7.76 13.25
C PRO A 29 -4.23 7.40 12.96
N ALA A 30 -3.60 6.61 13.84
CA ALA A 30 -2.22 6.16 13.66
C ALA A 30 -2.07 5.19 12.47
N GLU A 31 -3.04 4.31 12.27
CA GLU A 31 -3.06 3.40 11.12
C GLU A 31 -3.31 4.15 9.81
N MET A 32 -4.19 5.14 9.82
CA MET A 32 -4.50 5.97 8.64
C MET A 32 -3.26 6.71 8.14
N ALA A 33 -2.36 7.15 9.03
CA ALA A 33 -1.09 7.77 8.67
C ALA A 33 -0.14 6.84 7.91
N ALA A 34 -0.33 5.52 7.99
CA ALA A 34 0.45 4.52 7.26
C ALA A 34 -0.25 4.05 5.95
N LEU A 35 -1.41 4.62 5.62
CA LEU A 35 -2.15 4.30 4.41
C LEU A 35 -1.93 5.36 3.32
N PRO A 36 -2.18 5.02 2.04
CA PRO A 36 -2.12 5.99 0.96
C PRO A 36 -3.03 7.21 1.19
N PRO A 37 -2.66 8.42 0.73
CA PRO A 37 -3.38 9.67 1.03
C PRO A 37 -4.88 9.65 0.66
N TYR A 38 -5.25 8.93 -0.40
CA TYR A 38 -6.64 8.78 -0.79
C TYR A 38 -7.50 8.04 0.24
N CYS A 39 -6.90 7.26 1.15
CA CYS A 39 -7.62 6.61 2.24
C CYS A 39 -8.12 7.63 3.25
N ALA A 40 -7.27 8.58 3.67
CA ALA A 40 -7.69 9.64 4.59
C ALA A 40 -8.82 10.49 3.96
N ALA A 41 -8.69 10.82 2.68
CA ALA A 41 -9.74 11.52 1.94
C ALA A 41 -11.04 10.70 1.89
N ARG A 42 -10.96 9.39 1.58
CA ARG A 42 -12.13 8.53 1.47
C ARG A 42 -12.89 8.40 2.81
N PHE A 43 -12.20 8.37 3.93
CA PHE A 43 -12.83 8.31 5.27
C PHE A 43 -13.29 9.68 5.80
N ASN A 44 -13.13 10.75 5.02
CA ASN A 44 -13.60 12.09 5.36
C ASN A 44 -14.39 12.71 4.20
N GLU A 45 -15.63 12.24 4.00
CA GLU A 45 -16.48 12.59 2.84
C GLU A 45 -16.81 14.08 2.73
N GLY A 46 -16.77 14.83 3.84
CA GLY A 46 -16.99 16.28 3.84
C GLY A 46 -15.79 17.11 3.37
N SER A 47 -14.60 16.51 3.30
CA SER A 47 -13.36 17.26 3.02
C SER A 47 -13.23 17.71 1.56
N PRO A 48 -12.48 18.80 1.28
CA PRO A 48 -12.05 19.14 -0.07
C PRO A 48 -11.27 18.00 -0.74
N ALA A 49 -10.40 17.31 0.01
CA ALA A 49 -9.61 16.18 -0.49
C ALA A 49 -10.49 15.04 -1.02
N PHE A 50 -11.60 14.72 -0.33
CA PHE A 50 -12.56 13.72 -0.82
C PHE A 50 -13.09 14.08 -2.21
N ARG A 51 -13.46 15.34 -2.44
CA ARG A 51 -13.97 15.79 -3.74
C ARG A 51 -12.90 15.69 -4.81
N SER A 52 -11.67 16.12 -4.53
CA SER A 52 -10.56 16.02 -5.48
C SER A 52 -10.29 14.56 -5.88
N TRP A 53 -10.15 13.65 -4.90
CA TRP A 53 -9.91 12.25 -5.18
C TRP A 53 -11.09 11.56 -5.88
N ARG A 54 -12.33 11.90 -5.52
CA ARG A 54 -13.52 11.40 -6.23
C ARG A 54 -13.53 11.83 -7.69
N THR A 55 -13.14 13.07 -7.99
CA THR A 55 -13.04 13.55 -9.37
C THR A 55 -11.97 12.79 -10.15
N SER A 56 -10.79 12.57 -9.56
CA SER A 56 -9.68 11.89 -10.23
C SER A 56 -9.91 10.38 -10.42
N MET A 57 -10.55 9.72 -9.45
CA MET A 57 -10.76 8.27 -9.44
C MET A 57 -12.11 7.84 -10.01
N GLY A 58 -13.00 8.79 -10.29
CA GLY A 58 -14.34 8.52 -10.81
C GLY A 58 -15.27 7.82 -9.81
N SER A 59 -16.29 7.14 -10.34
CA SER A 59 -17.32 6.49 -9.54
C SER A 59 -16.79 5.35 -8.66
N ASP A 60 -15.71 4.68 -9.07
CA ASP A 60 -15.11 3.56 -8.33
C ASP A 60 -14.56 4.00 -6.96
N PHE A 61 -14.27 5.29 -6.77
CA PHE A 61 -13.78 5.85 -5.51
C PHE A 61 -14.65 5.51 -4.31
N VAL A 62 -15.97 5.38 -4.51
CA VAL A 62 -16.88 5.11 -3.40
C VAL A 62 -16.58 3.77 -2.72
N HIS A 63 -16.02 2.80 -3.44
CA HIS A 63 -15.68 1.49 -2.88
C HIS A 63 -14.32 1.45 -2.16
N LEU A 64 -13.49 2.51 -2.26
CA LEU A 64 -12.12 2.48 -1.73
C LEU A 64 -12.03 2.43 -0.20
N HIS A 65 -13.10 2.72 0.52
CA HIS A 65 -13.11 2.56 1.97
C HIS A 65 -12.88 1.09 2.36
N HIS A 66 -13.44 0.14 1.60
CA HIS A 66 -13.13 -1.28 1.74
C HIS A 66 -11.68 -1.58 1.37
N TYR A 67 -11.14 -1.02 0.28
CA TYR A 67 -9.74 -1.26 -0.07
C TYR A 67 -8.78 -0.82 1.05
N CYS A 68 -8.99 0.38 1.58
CA CYS A 68 -8.22 0.94 2.69
C CYS A 68 -8.37 0.14 3.98
N ALA A 69 -9.59 -0.31 4.32
CA ALA A 69 -9.80 -1.24 5.44
C ALA A 69 -9.08 -2.56 5.21
N GLY A 70 -9.07 -3.08 3.98
CA GLY A 70 -8.36 -4.30 3.59
C GLY A 70 -6.85 -4.21 3.78
N ILE A 71 -6.21 -3.12 3.35
CA ILE A 71 -4.79 -2.86 3.61
C ILE A 71 -4.53 -2.78 5.13
N ASN A 72 -5.41 -2.11 5.87
CA ASN A 72 -5.26 -1.99 7.31
C ASN A 72 -5.35 -3.35 8.02
N PHE A 73 -6.34 -4.17 7.68
CA PHE A 73 -6.45 -5.54 8.18
C PHE A 73 -5.23 -6.39 7.80
N LEU A 74 -4.70 -6.25 6.59
CA LEU A 74 -3.46 -6.92 6.19
C LEU A 74 -2.28 -6.50 7.07
N ASN A 75 -2.14 -5.21 7.37
CA ASN A 75 -1.08 -4.69 8.25
C ASN A 75 -1.23 -5.19 9.69
N ARG A 76 -2.44 -5.12 10.26
CA ARG A 76 -2.76 -5.70 11.57
C ARG A 76 -2.43 -7.21 11.62
N GLY A 77 -2.79 -7.95 10.58
CA GLY A 77 -2.52 -9.38 10.46
C GLY A 77 -1.04 -9.73 10.32
N ARG A 78 -0.23 -8.85 9.71
CA ARG A 78 1.24 -8.99 9.65
C ARG A 78 1.89 -8.75 11.02
N GLY A 79 1.40 -7.77 11.78
CA GLY A 79 1.91 -7.43 13.11
C GLY A 79 1.41 -8.33 14.25
N SER A 80 0.44 -9.22 13.98
CA SER A 80 -0.14 -10.13 14.97
C SER A 80 0.39 -11.56 14.83
N PHE A 81 0.55 -12.26 15.96
CA PHE A 81 1.00 -13.65 16.03
C PHE A 81 0.03 -14.57 16.81
N GLY A 82 -1.14 -14.05 17.22
CA GLY A 82 -2.10 -14.74 18.09
C GLY A 82 -3.30 -15.37 17.38
N ALA A 83 -4.24 -15.92 18.17
CA ALA A 83 -5.42 -16.65 17.69
C ALA A 83 -6.28 -15.86 16.69
N GLY A 84 -6.40 -14.53 16.85
CA GLY A 84 -7.18 -13.66 15.96
C GLY A 84 -6.51 -13.32 14.62
N ARG A 85 -5.23 -13.71 14.41
CA ARG A 85 -4.48 -13.34 13.20
C ARG A 85 -5.15 -13.84 11.93
N LYS A 86 -5.64 -15.09 11.94
CA LYS A 86 -6.29 -15.71 10.78
C LYS A 86 -7.58 -14.98 10.41
N ASP A 87 -8.37 -14.59 11.41
CA ASP A 87 -9.63 -13.88 11.19
C ASP A 87 -9.39 -12.46 10.67
N THR A 88 -8.38 -11.78 11.21
CA THR A 88 -7.91 -10.46 10.73
C THR A 88 -7.44 -10.51 9.28
N LEU A 89 -6.63 -11.50 8.90
CA LEU A 89 -6.21 -11.68 7.51
C LEU A 89 -7.39 -12.10 6.60
N GLY A 90 -8.33 -12.88 7.13
CA GLY A 90 -9.57 -13.22 6.45
C GLY A 90 -10.45 -11.99 6.20
N ALA A 91 -10.49 -11.04 7.12
CA ALA A 91 -11.15 -9.75 6.92
C ALA A 91 -10.51 -8.98 5.76
N ALA A 92 -9.17 -8.89 5.71
CA ALA A 92 -8.47 -8.26 4.58
C ALA A 92 -8.91 -8.85 3.23
N VAL A 93 -8.98 -10.18 3.11
CA VAL A 93 -9.42 -10.84 1.88
C VAL A 93 -10.86 -10.46 1.50
N ARG A 94 -11.79 -10.45 2.47
CA ARG A 94 -13.19 -10.06 2.21
C ARG A 94 -13.32 -8.61 1.75
N GLU A 95 -12.52 -7.71 2.32
CA GLU A 95 -12.50 -6.31 1.90
C GLU A 95 -12.00 -6.18 0.46
N PHE A 96 -10.94 -6.90 0.08
CA PHE A 96 -10.45 -6.91 -1.31
C PHE A 96 -11.46 -7.56 -2.28
N ASP A 97 -12.12 -8.64 -1.87
CA ASP A 97 -13.19 -9.28 -2.66
C ASP A 97 -14.33 -8.30 -2.96
N TYR A 98 -14.78 -7.54 -1.96
CA TYR A 98 -15.81 -6.54 -2.14
C TYR A 98 -15.39 -5.53 -3.20
N VAL A 99 -14.19 -4.96 -3.11
CA VAL A 99 -13.73 -3.94 -4.06
C VAL A 99 -13.66 -4.51 -5.48
N LEU A 100 -13.03 -5.68 -5.66
CA LEU A 100 -12.86 -6.30 -6.97
C LEU A 100 -14.19 -6.67 -7.66
N GLY A 101 -15.25 -6.90 -6.87
CA GLY A 101 -16.60 -7.17 -7.37
C GLY A 101 -17.48 -5.93 -7.61
N ASN A 102 -17.07 -4.75 -7.13
CA ASN A 102 -17.87 -3.53 -7.23
C ASN A 102 -17.22 -2.42 -8.08
N VAL A 103 -15.90 -2.42 -8.24
CA VAL A 103 -15.20 -1.49 -9.13
C VAL A 103 -15.24 -1.96 -10.57
N SER A 104 -15.12 -1.02 -11.51
CA SER A 104 -14.97 -1.33 -12.93
C SER A 104 -13.76 -2.24 -13.21
N SER A 105 -13.83 -3.04 -14.30
CA SER A 105 -12.73 -3.95 -14.68
C SER A 105 -11.44 -3.20 -15.04
N GLY A 106 -11.57 -1.98 -15.57
CA GLY A 106 -10.45 -1.08 -15.90
C GLY A 106 -9.98 -0.20 -14.74
N PHE A 107 -10.49 -0.42 -13.51
CA PHE A 107 -10.11 0.40 -12.38
C PHE A 107 -8.60 0.31 -12.11
N TYR A 108 -7.92 1.46 -12.08
CA TYR A 108 -6.46 1.51 -12.14
C TYR A 108 -5.76 0.91 -10.91
N LEU A 109 -6.42 0.77 -9.75
CA LEU A 109 -5.85 0.08 -8.59
C LEU A 109 -6.05 -1.45 -8.63
N ARG A 110 -6.63 -2.01 -9.69
CA ARG A 110 -6.95 -3.44 -9.74
C ARG A 110 -5.72 -4.33 -9.53
N SER A 111 -4.58 -4.02 -10.17
CA SER A 111 -3.35 -4.80 -9.97
C SER A 111 -2.88 -4.76 -8.51
N GLU A 112 -2.89 -3.57 -7.88
CA GLU A 112 -2.48 -3.39 -6.49
C GLU A 112 -3.46 -4.09 -5.51
N ILE A 113 -4.77 -4.06 -5.78
CA ILE A 113 -5.76 -4.78 -4.96
C ILE A 113 -5.52 -6.29 -5.05
N LEU A 114 -5.34 -6.83 -6.25
CA LEU A 114 -5.02 -8.24 -6.47
C LEU A 114 -3.71 -8.64 -5.81
N MET A 115 -2.66 -7.81 -5.92
CA MET A 115 -1.38 -8.06 -5.25
C MET A 115 -1.55 -8.10 -3.72
N ASN A 116 -2.24 -7.12 -3.12
CA ASN A 116 -2.47 -7.09 -1.68
C ASN A 116 -3.31 -8.29 -1.21
N ARG A 117 -4.32 -8.69 -2.00
CA ARG A 117 -5.12 -9.89 -1.75
C ARG A 117 -4.27 -11.16 -1.83
N GLY A 118 -3.40 -11.27 -2.84
CA GLY A 118 -2.43 -12.36 -2.99
C GLY A 118 -1.49 -12.47 -1.78
N VAL A 119 -1.04 -11.34 -1.23
CA VAL A 119 -0.22 -11.33 0.00
C VAL A 119 -1.03 -11.77 1.23
N ALA A 120 -2.29 -11.33 1.38
CA ALA A 120 -3.14 -11.78 2.47
C ALA A 120 -3.40 -13.30 2.39
N LEU A 121 -3.71 -13.83 1.20
CA LEU A 121 -3.91 -15.25 0.94
C LEU A 121 -2.66 -16.09 1.22
N THR A 122 -1.50 -15.56 0.83
CA THR A 122 -0.18 -16.10 1.19
C THR A 122 -0.05 -16.28 2.70
N LEU A 123 -0.39 -15.26 3.49
CA LEU A 123 -0.25 -15.30 4.96
C LEU A 123 -1.27 -16.25 5.61
N LEU A 124 -2.36 -16.53 4.91
CA LEU A 124 -3.38 -17.53 5.23
C LEU A 124 -3.02 -18.95 4.74
N LYS A 125 -1.88 -19.13 4.05
CA LYS A 125 -1.47 -20.40 3.42
C LYS A 125 -2.45 -20.91 2.35
N ARG A 126 -3.17 -20.01 1.70
CA ARG A 126 -4.05 -20.28 0.55
C ARG A 126 -3.28 -20.09 -0.75
N ASP A 127 -2.25 -20.91 -0.91
CA ASP A 127 -1.17 -20.69 -1.88
C ASP A 127 -1.64 -20.66 -3.34
N GLY A 128 -2.54 -21.55 -3.74
CA GLY A 128 -3.03 -21.59 -5.13
C GLY A 128 -3.77 -20.31 -5.52
N GLU A 129 -4.61 -19.80 -4.63
CA GLU A 129 -5.32 -18.54 -4.85
C GLU A 129 -4.35 -17.35 -4.83
N ALA A 130 -3.36 -17.38 -3.93
CA ALA A 130 -2.34 -16.35 -3.86
C ALA A 130 -1.54 -16.24 -5.16
N ILE A 131 -1.10 -17.37 -5.73
CA ILE A 131 -0.38 -17.40 -7.02
C ILE A 131 -1.25 -16.79 -8.12
N GLY A 132 -2.51 -17.19 -8.24
CA GLY A 132 -3.41 -16.65 -9.25
C GLY A 132 -3.56 -15.13 -9.17
N ASN A 133 -3.74 -14.60 -7.95
CA ASN A 133 -3.87 -13.16 -7.73
C ASN A 133 -2.58 -12.39 -8.05
N LEU A 134 -1.43 -12.93 -7.69
CA LEU A 134 -0.13 -12.30 -7.96
C LEU A 134 0.22 -12.32 -9.45
N LEU A 135 -0.10 -13.41 -10.15
CA LEU A 135 0.10 -13.50 -11.60
C LEU A 135 -0.84 -12.55 -12.36
N GLU A 136 -2.10 -12.45 -11.95
CA GLU A 136 -3.04 -11.49 -12.55
C GLU A 136 -2.60 -10.05 -12.30
N ALA A 137 -2.11 -9.73 -11.09
CA ALA A 137 -1.54 -8.43 -10.78
C ALA A 137 -0.34 -8.09 -11.69
N ILE A 138 0.59 -9.05 -11.88
CA ILE A 138 1.73 -8.92 -12.79
C ILE A 138 1.28 -8.70 -14.24
N GLN A 139 0.24 -9.41 -14.68
CA GLN A 139 -0.29 -9.27 -16.04
C GLN A 139 -0.90 -7.88 -16.27
N LEU A 140 -1.61 -7.34 -15.28
CA LEU A 140 -2.21 -6.01 -15.35
C LEU A 140 -1.17 -4.89 -15.25
N ASP A 141 -0.14 -5.08 -14.43
CA ASP A 141 0.94 -4.12 -14.25
C ASP A 141 2.30 -4.84 -14.07
N PRO A 142 3.03 -5.11 -15.17
CA PRO A 142 4.37 -5.66 -15.12
C PRO A 142 5.39 -4.71 -14.46
N ARG A 143 5.04 -3.43 -14.28
CA ARG A 143 5.90 -2.44 -13.63
C ARG A 143 5.66 -2.33 -12.12
N GLN A 144 4.96 -3.29 -11.52
CA GLN A 144 4.75 -3.40 -10.08
C GLN A 144 5.75 -4.38 -9.43
N PRO A 145 6.89 -3.91 -8.87
CA PRO A 145 7.93 -4.82 -8.37
C PRO A 145 7.47 -5.65 -7.17
N ARG A 146 6.48 -5.15 -6.43
CA ARG A 146 5.96 -5.78 -5.22
C ARG A 146 5.24 -7.09 -5.51
N ALA A 147 4.59 -7.24 -6.67
CA ALA A 147 3.93 -8.48 -7.04
C ALA A 147 4.94 -9.61 -7.31
N TYR A 148 6.02 -9.32 -8.05
CA TYR A 148 7.12 -10.27 -8.25
C TYR A 148 7.81 -10.66 -6.95
N SER A 149 8.06 -9.69 -6.05
CA SER A 149 8.64 -9.96 -4.74
C SER A 149 7.75 -10.90 -3.90
N ALA A 150 6.45 -10.64 -3.88
CA ALA A 150 5.48 -11.46 -3.16
C ALA A 150 5.36 -12.88 -3.75
N LEU A 151 5.42 -13.01 -5.07
CA LEU A 151 5.40 -14.31 -5.74
C LEU A 151 6.67 -15.11 -5.42
N ALA A 152 7.83 -14.46 -5.43
CA ALA A 152 9.08 -15.08 -5.03
C ALA A 152 9.10 -15.49 -3.55
N ASP A 153 8.57 -14.65 -2.64
CA ASP A 153 8.37 -15.02 -1.24
C ASP A 153 7.53 -16.28 -1.07
N LEU A 154 6.49 -16.42 -1.89
CA LEU A 154 5.64 -17.60 -1.88
C LEU A 154 6.37 -18.84 -2.36
N HIS A 155 7.12 -18.74 -3.46
CA HIS A 155 7.92 -19.86 -3.94
C HIS A 155 9.04 -20.26 -2.98
N VAL A 156 9.68 -19.31 -2.29
CA VAL A 156 10.64 -19.62 -1.21
C VAL A 156 9.97 -20.41 -0.09
N ARG A 157 8.80 -19.98 0.39
CA ARG A 157 8.04 -20.73 1.42
C ARG A 157 7.66 -22.14 0.97
N GLN A 158 7.39 -22.31 -0.32
CA GLN A 158 7.11 -23.61 -0.95
C GLN A 158 8.38 -24.44 -1.21
N LYS A 159 9.54 -24.00 -0.73
CA LYS A 159 10.85 -24.65 -0.97
C LYS A 159 11.17 -24.80 -2.45
N ASN A 160 10.73 -23.83 -3.27
CA ASN A 160 11.00 -23.78 -4.69
C ASN A 160 11.81 -22.52 -5.05
N PRO A 161 13.10 -22.46 -4.67
CA PRO A 161 13.94 -21.29 -4.93
C PRO A 161 14.17 -21.02 -6.43
N GLY A 162 14.07 -22.05 -7.28
CA GLY A 162 14.14 -21.88 -8.73
C GLY A 162 13.02 -20.99 -9.27
N LYS A 163 11.76 -21.30 -8.94
CA LYS A 163 10.62 -20.44 -9.31
C LYS A 163 10.68 -19.06 -8.64
N ALA A 164 11.25 -18.96 -7.44
CA ALA A 164 11.44 -17.66 -6.80
C ALA A 164 12.44 -16.79 -7.58
N LEU A 165 13.55 -17.38 -8.03
CA LEU A 165 14.54 -16.71 -8.85
C LEU A 165 13.96 -16.31 -10.21
N GLU A 166 13.18 -17.18 -10.85
CA GLU A 166 12.46 -16.88 -12.09
C GLU A 166 11.56 -15.64 -11.92
N ALA A 167 10.72 -15.61 -10.88
CA ALA A 167 9.81 -14.50 -10.62
C ALA A 167 10.55 -13.17 -10.45
N VAL A 168 11.64 -13.14 -9.67
CA VAL A 168 12.41 -11.92 -9.47
C VAL A 168 13.21 -11.54 -10.73
N SER A 169 13.68 -12.54 -11.49
CA SER A 169 14.37 -12.29 -12.76
C SER A 169 13.45 -11.60 -13.76
N GLU A 170 12.21 -12.08 -13.89
CA GLU A 170 11.19 -11.43 -14.71
C GLU A 170 10.85 -10.03 -14.19
N GLY A 171 10.70 -9.89 -12.87
CA GLY A 171 10.48 -8.60 -12.24
C GLY A 171 11.56 -7.58 -12.59
N LEU A 172 12.84 -7.99 -12.61
CA LEU A 172 13.96 -7.13 -13.02
C LEU A 172 13.95 -6.78 -14.49
N ARG A 173 13.47 -7.66 -15.37
CA ARG A 173 13.34 -7.35 -16.80
C ARG A 173 12.37 -6.19 -17.03
N HIS A 174 11.31 -6.09 -16.23
CA HIS A 174 10.35 -4.97 -16.30
C HIS A 174 10.71 -3.78 -15.42
N ASN A 175 11.48 -3.99 -14.34
CA ASN A 175 11.77 -3.00 -13.31
C ASN A 175 13.28 -2.97 -12.98
N PRO A 176 14.15 -2.67 -13.96
CA PRO A 176 15.58 -2.95 -13.87
C PRO A 176 16.31 -2.23 -12.74
N ASP A 177 15.84 -1.04 -12.35
CA ASP A 177 16.47 -0.22 -11.31
C ASP A 177 15.92 -0.49 -9.90
N THR A 178 15.04 -1.48 -9.74
CA THR A 178 14.43 -1.77 -8.45
C THR A 178 15.41 -2.49 -7.52
N LYS A 179 16.03 -1.73 -6.62
CA LYS A 179 17.02 -2.23 -5.64
C LYS A 179 16.53 -3.44 -4.83
N SER A 180 15.25 -3.47 -4.42
CA SER A 180 14.70 -4.60 -3.66
C SER A 180 14.66 -5.90 -4.47
N LEU A 181 14.33 -5.82 -5.77
CA LEU A 181 14.38 -6.96 -6.68
C LEU A 181 15.82 -7.38 -6.97
N GLN A 182 16.72 -6.42 -7.19
CA GLN A 182 18.15 -6.69 -7.39
C GLN A 182 18.75 -7.45 -6.20
N ARG A 183 18.49 -6.96 -4.98
CA ARG A 183 18.88 -7.65 -3.74
C ARG A 183 18.31 -9.05 -3.70
N ARG A 184 17.01 -9.19 -3.96
CA ARG A 184 16.34 -10.49 -3.87
C ARG A 184 16.84 -11.49 -4.91
N TYR A 185 17.18 -11.03 -6.11
CA TYR A 185 17.76 -11.85 -7.18
C TYR A 185 19.07 -12.47 -6.73
N THR A 186 19.96 -11.66 -6.17
CA THR A 186 21.26 -12.13 -5.66
C THR A 186 21.10 -13.09 -4.48
N GLU A 187 20.18 -12.80 -3.54
CA GLU A 187 19.86 -13.70 -2.41
C GLU A 187 19.35 -15.07 -2.85
N LEU A 188 18.71 -15.15 -4.01
CA LEU A 188 18.19 -16.38 -4.61
C LEU A 188 19.20 -17.07 -5.53
N GLY A 189 20.45 -16.60 -5.59
CA GLY A 189 21.54 -17.20 -6.38
C GLY A 189 21.68 -16.67 -7.80
N GLY A 190 20.99 -15.58 -8.15
CA GLY A 190 21.16 -14.88 -9.41
C GLY A 190 22.58 -14.28 -9.55
N LYS A 191 23.08 -14.24 -10.79
CA LYS A 191 24.43 -13.74 -11.11
C LYS A 191 24.36 -12.45 -11.95
N LEU A 192 25.36 -11.58 -11.78
CA LEU A 192 25.52 -10.38 -12.61
C LEU A 192 26.05 -10.73 -14.01
N PRO A 193 25.73 -9.91 -15.04
CA PRO A 193 24.83 -8.75 -15.00
C PRO A 193 23.37 -9.15 -14.74
N TYR A 194 22.55 -8.21 -14.23
CA TYR A 194 21.12 -8.47 -14.05
C TYR A 194 20.44 -8.83 -15.38
N PRO A 195 19.28 -9.53 -15.33
CA PRO A 195 18.51 -9.85 -16.53
C PRO A 195 18.28 -8.61 -17.41
N ALA A 196 18.50 -8.77 -18.72
CA ALA A 196 18.38 -7.67 -19.67
C ALA A 196 16.95 -7.07 -19.63
N PRO A 197 16.81 -5.73 -19.51
CA PRO A 197 15.51 -5.09 -19.48
C PRO A 197 14.73 -5.35 -20.77
N ILE A 198 13.42 -5.51 -20.66
CA ILE A 198 12.52 -5.46 -21.81
C ILE A 198 12.38 -3.97 -22.19
N ALA A 199 12.52 -3.67 -23.49
CA ALA A 199 12.31 -2.31 -23.99
C ALA A 199 10.97 -1.76 -23.47
N ALA A 200 11.01 -0.59 -22.83
CA ALA A 200 9.87 -0.06 -22.09
C ALA A 200 8.64 0.08 -23.00
N ALA A 201 7.58 -0.69 -22.71
CA ALA A 201 6.27 -0.38 -23.23
C ALA A 201 5.76 0.91 -22.56
N PRO A 202 5.05 1.79 -23.28
CA PRO A 202 4.46 2.98 -22.68
C PRO A 202 3.52 2.56 -21.54
N SER A 203 3.68 3.21 -20.39
CA SER A 203 2.90 2.91 -19.18
C SER A 203 1.41 3.14 -19.43
N PRO A 204 0.50 2.27 -18.99
CA PRO A 204 -0.86 2.71 -18.73
C PRO A 204 -0.76 3.80 -17.65
N ALA A 205 -1.22 4.99 -17.98
CA ALA A 205 -1.16 6.14 -17.10
C ALA A 205 -2.03 5.89 -15.86
N GLY A 206 -1.39 5.58 -14.72
CA GLY A 206 -1.92 6.02 -13.43
C GLY A 206 -1.88 7.54 -13.36
N PRO A 207 -2.65 8.19 -12.47
CA PRO A 207 -2.59 9.64 -12.32
C PRO A 207 -1.13 10.07 -12.13
N SER A 208 -0.71 11.05 -12.92
CA SER A 208 0.67 11.55 -12.98
C SER A 208 1.17 11.99 -11.60
N GLU A 209 2.49 11.96 -11.41
CA GLU A 209 3.15 12.50 -10.21
C GLU A 209 2.77 13.98 -9.93
N GLU A 210 2.29 14.74 -10.93
CA GLU A 210 1.70 16.07 -10.73
C GLU A 210 0.44 16.09 -9.83
N ALA A 211 -0.29 14.97 -9.73
CA ALA A 211 -1.42 14.85 -8.79
C ALA A 211 -0.95 14.58 -7.34
N ALA A 212 0.30 14.15 -7.14
CA ALA A 212 0.90 13.98 -5.82
C ALA A 212 1.40 15.32 -5.25
N ASP A 213 1.91 16.22 -6.09
CA ASP A 213 2.36 17.55 -5.67
C ASP A 213 1.19 18.52 -5.40
N ALA A 214 0.01 18.28 -5.97
CA ALA A 214 -1.16 19.14 -5.77
C ALA A 214 -1.86 18.97 -4.40
N VAL A 215 -1.45 18.01 -3.57
CA VAL A 215 -2.07 17.73 -2.25
C VAL A 215 -1.24 18.13 -1.04
N ASP A 216 -0.02 18.66 -1.22
CA ASP A 216 0.87 19.10 -0.13
C ASP A 216 0.76 20.60 0.23
N ALA A 217 -0.29 21.29 -0.25
CA ALA A 217 -0.56 22.67 0.17
C ALA A 217 -1.18 22.72 1.58
N ALA A 218 -0.36 22.49 2.61
CA ALA A 218 -0.63 23.02 3.95
C ALA A 218 -0.50 24.56 3.94
N PRO A 219 -1.36 25.31 4.64
CA PRO A 219 -1.20 26.76 4.73
C PRO A 219 0.08 27.11 5.51
N PRO A 220 0.78 28.21 5.18
CA PRO A 220 2.02 28.58 5.86
C PRO A 220 1.75 28.91 7.34
N ALA A 221 2.55 28.33 8.22
CA ALA A 221 2.68 28.78 9.60
C ALA A 221 3.32 30.18 9.62
N PRO A 222 2.95 31.06 10.57
CA PRO A 222 3.51 32.41 10.61
C PRO A 222 4.99 32.42 11.00
N ASP A 223 5.72 33.33 10.35
CA ASP A 223 7.17 33.55 10.42
C ASP A 223 7.75 33.49 11.84
N ALA A 224 8.65 32.53 12.05
CA ALA A 224 9.67 32.61 13.09
C ALA A 224 11.02 32.72 12.40
N ALA A 225 11.57 33.94 12.39
CA ALA A 225 12.92 34.22 11.92
C ALA A 225 13.95 33.44 12.75
N ALA A 226 14.72 32.57 12.09
CA ALA A 226 15.93 31.99 12.65
C ALA A 226 17.07 32.11 11.64
N ALA A 227 18.18 32.69 12.11
CA ALA A 227 19.36 33.03 11.34
C ALA A 227 20.04 31.81 10.70
N ALA A 228 20.51 32.00 9.45
CA ALA A 228 21.22 31.00 8.67
C ALA A 228 22.65 30.76 9.22
N ALA A 229 23.01 29.48 9.37
CA ALA A 229 24.38 29.01 9.47
C ALA A 229 24.75 28.27 8.16
N PRO A 230 26.03 28.29 7.73
CA PRO A 230 26.43 27.76 6.43
C PRO A 230 26.38 26.23 6.37
N ALA A 231 26.05 25.70 5.19
CA ALA A 231 25.95 24.27 4.91
C ALA A 231 27.33 23.67 4.63
N ASP A 232 27.76 22.72 5.47
CA ASP A 232 28.85 21.81 5.16
C ASP A 232 28.34 20.64 4.28
N GLU A 233 29.16 20.27 3.30
CA GLU A 233 28.93 19.24 2.29
C GLU A 233 28.76 17.85 2.94
N ALA A 234 27.65 17.16 2.63
CA ALA A 234 27.35 15.84 3.18
C ALA A 234 28.33 14.77 2.66
N PRO A 235 28.91 13.92 3.53
CA PRO A 235 29.85 12.89 3.09
C PRO A 235 29.14 11.79 2.28
N ALA A 236 29.84 11.28 1.26
CA ALA A 236 29.38 10.22 0.38
C ALA A 236 28.97 8.95 1.16
N PRO A 237 27.92 8.23 0.71
CA PRO A 237 27.41 7.06 1.42
C PRO A 237 28.45 5.93 1.46
N ALA A 238 28.61 5.33 2.65
CA ALA A 238 29.54 4.24 2.87
C ALA A 238 29.18 3.01 2.00
N LYS A 239 30.19 2.37 1.40
CA LYS A 239 30.02 1.09 0.69
C LYS A 239 29.68 0.00 1.71
N ILE A 240 28.46 -0.52 1.65
CA ILE A 240 28.00 -1.68 2.42
C ILE A 240 28.23 -2.92 1.53
N GLY A 241 28.68 -4.06 2.06
CA GLY A 241 28.67 -5.35 1.32
C GLY A 241 30.00 -6.01 0.95
N SER A 242 29.90 -7.22 0.41
CA SER A 242 30.99 -8.05 -0.14
C SER A 242 31.02 -7.96 -1.69
N PRO A 243 32.08 -8.46 -2.37
CA PRO A 243 32.12 -8.50 -3.84
C PRO A 243 30.96 -9.28 -4.47
N THR A 244 30.37 -10.24 -3.74
CA THR A 244 29.26 -11.08 -4.19
C THR A 244 27.89 -10.58 -3.70
N ASN A 245 27.84 -9.75 -2.66
CA ASN A 245 26.61 -9.13 -2.17
C ASN A 245 26.87 -7.71 -1.64
N PRO A 246 26.71 -6.66 -2.48
CA PRO A 246 26.95 -5.26 -2.12
C PRO A 246 25.87 -4.66 -1.19
N TYR A 247 25.02 -5.49 -0.58
CA TYR A 247 24.00 -5.06 0.37
C TYR A 247 24.08 -5.82 1.71
N CYS A 248 25.05 -6.72 1.85
CA CYS A 248 25.22 -7.52 3.05
C CYS A 248 26.07 -6.80 4.10
N ARG A 249 25.46 -6.37 5.21
CA ARG A 249 26.19 -5.68 6.29
C ARG A 249 26.99 -6.63 7.20
N PHE A 250 26.58 -7.91 7.29
CA PHE A 250 27.21 -8.94 8.12
C PHE A 250 27.15 -10.30 7.42
N CYS A 251 27.97 -10.50 6.39
CA CYS A 251 28.09 -11.81 5.75
C CYS A 251 29.14 -12.64 6.49
N PRO A 252 28.85 -13.89 6.89
CA PRO A 252 29.90 -14.82 7.27
C PRO A 252 30.77 -15.13 6.04
N ASP A 253 32.09 -15.24 6.24
CA ASP A 253 33.05 -15.59 5.18
C ASP A 253 32.76 -16.95 4.55
#